data_AF-A0A7H5ACS3-F1
#
_entry.id   AF-A0A7H5ACS3-F1
#
_cell.length_a   1.000
_cell.length_b   1.000
_cell.length_c   1.000
_cell.angle_alpha   90.00
_cell.angle_beta   90.00
_cell.angle_gamma   90.00
#
_symmetry.space_group_name_H-M   'P 1'
#
loop_
_entity.id
_entity.type
_entity.pdbx_description
1 polymer ?
#
loop_
_entity_poly.entity_id
_entity_poly.type
_entity_poly.pdbx_seq_one_letter_code
_entity_poly.pdbx_strand_id
1 'polypeptide(L)'
;MNMMISYQELVRTFPKYWARLMKQERPNFRFKSFMIELILAKLLDNGVDFSNYPEALQTFFTYLVSTELRERIVFEDNYPASKIGKLSDLVQIIDPVNPVNNVARLYTQSNVDAIIDAAMDAGDAIDAAFYAPTKQLTITYWQKVFGSSFQG
;
A
#
# COMPACT_ATOMS: atom_id res chain seq x y z
N MET A 1 -4.74 -6.58 -30.10
CA MET A 1 -4.27 -7.33 -28.92
C MET A 1 -4.56 -6.49 -27.70
N ASN A 2 -5.82 -6.47 -27.25
CA ASN A 2 -6.20 -5.76 -26.04
C ASN A 2 -5.73 -6.61 -24.86
N MET A 3 -4.68 -6.16 -24.20
CA MET A 3 -4.26 -6.70 -22.92
C MET A 3 -5.39 -6.41 -21.94
N MET A 4 -6.29 -7.37 -21.77
CA MET A 4 -7.29 -7.37 -20.71
C MET A 4 -6.50 -7.61 -19.42
N ILE A 5 -5.86 -6.56 -18.91
CA ILE A 5 -5.23 -6.56 -17.59
C ILE A 5 -6.36 -6.92 -16.62
N SER A 6 -6.20 -8.02 -15.90
CA SER A 6 -7.20 -8.44 -14.91
C SER A 6 -7.33 -7.37 -13.83
N TYR A 7 -8.52 -7.13 -13.30
CA TYR A 7 -8.75 -6.15 -12.21
C TYR A 7 -7.79 -6.37 -11.01
N GLN A 8 -7.41 -7.62 -10.75
CA GLN A 8 -6.41 -7.98 -9.73
C GLN A 8 -4.99 -7.52 -10.06
N GLU A 9 -4.63 -7.47 -11.34
CA GLU A 9 -3.31 -6.99 -11.79
C GLU A 9 -3.21 -5.48 -11.62
N LEU A 10 -4.30 -4.74 -11.84
CA LEU A 10 -4.34 -3.29 -11.61
C LEU A 10 -4.09 -2.96 -10.15
N VAL A 11 -4.84 -3.54 -9.21
CA VAL A 11 -4.66 -3.25 -7.78
C VAL A 11 -3.29 -3.69 -7.27
N ARG A 12 -2.67 -4.72 -7.87
CA ARG A 12 -1.28 -5.09 -7.57
C ARG A 12 -0.24 -4.14 -8.16
N THR A 13 -0.54 -3.48 -9.27
CA THR A 13 0.41 -2.63 -10.00
C THR A 13 0.38 -1.20 -9.50
N PHE A 14 -0.78 -0.68 -9.09
CA PHE A 14 -0.93 0.72 -8.69
C PHE A 14 -0.11 1.11 -7.46
N PRO A 15 -0.21 0.43 -6.30
CA PRO A 15 0.62 0.77 -5.14
C PRO A 15 2.11 0.59 -5.39
N LYS A 16 2.51 -0.35 -6.27
CA LYS A 16 3.91 -0.52 -6.68
C LYS A 16 4.39 0.64 -7.54
N TYR A 17 3.55 1.13 -8.45
CA TYR A 17 3.85 2.30 -9.27
C TYR A 17 3.98 3.55 -8.39
N TRP A 18 3.02 3.78 -7.51
CA TRP A 18 3.06 4.87 -6.52
C TRP A 18 4.33 4.79 -5.67
N ALA A 19 4.68 3.62 -5.14
CA ALA A 19 5.90 3.44 -4.35
C ALA A 19 7.18 3.74 -5.17
N ARG A 20 7.18 3.44 -6.48
CA ARG A 20 8.29 3.78 -7.37
C ARG A 20 8.39 5.29 -7.59
N LEU A 21 7.28 6.01 -7.65
CA LEU A 21 7.24 7.47 -7.76
C LEU A 21 7.74 8.11 -6.46
N MET A 22 7.19 7.70 -5.32
CA MET A 22 7.59 8.22 -4.00
C MET A 22 9.06 7.99 -3.68
N LYS A 23 9.64 6.86 -4.14
CA LYS A 23 11.09 6.61 -4.01
C LYS A 23 11.95 7.65 -4.74
N GLN A 24 11.45 8.26 -5.81
CA GLN A 24 12.17 9.29 -6.56
C GLN A 24 11.98 10.67 -5.94
N GLU A 25 10.80 10.93 -5.36
CA GLU A 25 10.44 12.24 -4.83
C GLU A 25 10.82 12.44 -3.36
N ARG A 26 10.85 11.38 -2.55
CA ARG A 26 11.02 11.48 -1.10
C ARG A 26 12.33 10.86 -0.63
N PRO A 27 13.14 11.59 0.15
CA PRO A 27 14.28 11.00 0.82
C PRO A 27 13.79 9.96 1.83
N ASN A 28 14.58 8.89 2.02
CA ASN A 28 14.29 7.80 2.97
C ASN A 28 13.02 6.96 2.68
N PHE A 29 12.27 7.24 1.62
CA PHE A 29 11.15 6.40 1.22
C PHE A 29 11.66 5.06 0.67
N ARG A 30 11.26 3.97 1.34
CA ARG A 30 11.56 2.61 0.92
C ARG A 30 10.31 1.79 1.13
N PHE A 31 9.75 1.24 0.05
CA PHE A 31 8.60 0.33 0.15
C PHE A 31 8.80 -0.84 -0.82
N LYS A 32 9.06 -2.03 -0.28
CA LYS A 32 9.34 -3.24 -1.05
C LYS A 32 8.05 -3.76 -1.67
N SER A 33 8.06 -4.11 -2.95
CA SER A 33 6.89 -4.62 -3.67
C SER A 33 6.23 -5.82 -2.97
N PHE A 34 7.02 -6.72 -2.40
CA PHE A 34 6.48 -7.88 -1.67
C PHE A 34 5.72 -7.47 -0.39
N MET A 35 6.15 -6.42 0.31
CA MET A 35 5.39 -5.93 1.48
C MET A 35 4.07 -5.30 1.08
N ILE A 36 4.06 -4.56 -0.03
CA ILE A 36 2.84 -3.99 -0.60
C ILE A 36 1.85 -5.11 -0.94
N GLU A 37 2.32 -6.18 -1.58
CA GLU A 37 1.49 -7.35 -1.91
C GLU A 37 0.90 -8.03 -0.68
N LEU A 38 1.69 -8.17 0.40
CA LEU A 38 1.20 -8.75 1.66
C LEU A 38 0.17 -7.84 2.33
N ILE A 39 0.39 -6.52 2.38
CA ILE A 39 -0.61 -5.59 2.95
C ILE A 39 -1.91 -5.67 2.15
N LEU A 40 -1.84 -5.66 0.81
CA LEU A 40 -3.03 -5.80 -0.04
C LEU A 40 -3.72 -7.16 0.15
N ALA A 41 -2.97 -8.25 0.27
CA ALA A 41 -3.53 -9.57 0.56
C ALA A 41 -4.28 -9.57 1.90
N LYS A 42 -3.71 -8.96 2.94
CA LYS A 42 -4.37 -8.82 4.24
C LYS A 42 -5.67 -8.03 4.16
N LEU A 43 -5.70 -6.94 3.38
CA LEU A 43 -6.91 -6.16 3.15
C LEU A 43 -7.98 -6.97 2.41
N LEU A 44 -7.56 -7.77 1.42
CA LEU A 44 -8.45 -8.67 0.69
C LEU A 44 -9.05 -9.73 1.63
N ASP A 45 -8.24 -10.34 2.49
CA ASP A 45 -8.71 -11.33 3.48
C ASP A 45 -9.67 -10.71 4.51
N ASN A 46 -9.48 -9.42 4.82
CA ASN A 46 -10.38 -8.65 5.68
C ASN A 46 -11.68 -8.23 4.97
N GLY A 47 -11.86 -8.58 3.69
CA GLY A 47 -13.11 -8.36 2.93
C GLY A 47 -13.19 -7.03 2.19
N VAL A 48 -12.07 -6.32 1.99
CA VAL A 48 -12.05 -5.10 1.17
C VAL A 48 -12.39 -5.45 -0.28
N ASP A 49 -13.24 -4.65 -0.92
CA ASP A 49 -13.61 -4.83 -2.32
C ASP A 49 -12.57 -4.20 -3.25
N PHE A 50 -11.88 -5.06 -4.01
CA PHE A 50 -10.86 -4.66 -4.97
C PHE A 50 -11.44 -4.36 -6.36
N SER A 51 -12.76 -4.51 -6.54
CA SER A 51 -13.47 -4.13 -7.77
C SER A 51 -13.57 -2.60 -7.92
N ASN A 52 -13.65 -1.88 -6.80
CA ASN A 52 -13.66 -0.43 -6.75
C ASN A 52 -12.27 0.14 -6.45
N TYR A 53 -11.52 0.45 -7.50
CA TYR A 53 -10.11 0.83 -7.39
C TYR A 53 -9.82 2.07 -6.52
N PRO A 54 -10.55 3.21 -6.64
CA PRO A 54 -10.28 4.37 -5.79
C PRO A 54 -10.54 4.08 -4.31
N GLU A 55 -11.59 3.31 -4.00
CA GLU A 55 -11.94 2.90 -2.65
C GLU A 55 -10.94 1.89 -2.07
N ALA A 56 -10.48 0.94 -2.88
CA ALA A 56 -9.44 -0.01 -2.49
C ALA A 56 -8.10 0.69 -2.22
N LEU A 57 -7.72 1.67 -3.06
CA LEU A 57 -6.55 2.50 -2.82
C LEU A 57 -6.70 3.37 -1.58
N GLN A 58 -7.85 4.00 -1.39
CA GLN A 58 -8.12 4.79 -0.19
C GLN A 58 -7.98 3.92 1.05
N THR A 59 -8.59 2.73 1.05
CA THR A 59 -8.48 1.77 2.14
C THR A 59 -7.02 1.36 2.39
N PHE A 60 -6.24 1.14 1.34
CA PHE A 60 -4.81 0.86 1.46
C PHE A 60 -4.03 2.01 2.11
N PHE A 61 -4.22 3.25 1.66
CA PHE A 61 -3.54 4.40 2.25
C PHE A 61 -4.01 4.68 3.68
N THR A 62 -5.32 4.62 3.94
CA THR A 62 -5.90 4.74 5.28
C THR A 62 -5.35 3.67 6.22
N TYR A 63 -5.18 2.42 5.76
CA TYR A 63 -4.57 1.36 6.56
C TYR A 63 -3.14 1.70 6.98
N LEU A 64 -2.31 2.21 6.06
CA LEU A 64 -0.93 2.61 6.37
C LEU A 64 -0.88 3.73 7.41
N VAL A 65 -1.76 4.72 7.28
CA VAL A 65 -1.80 5.89 8.18
C VAL A 65 -2.37 5.53 9.55
N SER A 66 -3.51 4.83 9.59
CA SER A 66 -4.20 4.50 10.85
C SER A 66 -3.44 3.50 11.71
N THR A 67 -2.73 2.55 11.10
CA THR A 67 -1.93 1.55 11.83
C THR A 67 -0.50 2.01 12.09
N GLU A 68 -0.05 3.07 11.42
CA GLU A 68 1.34 3.52 11.38
C GLU A 68 2.35 2.40 11.08
N LEU A 69 1.93 1.33 10.39
CA LEU A 69 2.70 0.08 10.20
C LEU A 69 3.18 -0.59 11.52
N ARG A 70 2.50 -0.32 12.64
CA ARG A 70 2.74 -0.97 13.94
C ARG A 70 1.90 -2.23 14.15
N GLU A 71 0.81 -2.37 13.39
CA GLU A 71 0.03 -3.59 13.39
C GLU A 71 0.84 -4.75 12.79
N ARG A 72 0.86 -5.88 13.48
CA ARG A 72 1.54 -7.08 13.01
C ARG A 72 0.69 -7.82 11.98
N ILE A 73 1.22 -7.98 10.78
CA ILE A 73 0.58 -8.70 9.67
C ILE A 73 1.06 -10.14 9.63
N VAL A 74 0.11 -11.07 9.69
CA VAL A 74 0.29 -12.52 9.72
C VAL A 74 -0.73 -13.19 8.81
N PHE A 75 -0.31 -14.27 8.16
CA PHE A 75 -1.13 -15.16 7.34
C PHE A 75 -1.09 -16.56 7.94
N GLU A 76 -2.23 -17.26 7.94
CA GLU A 76 -2.35 -18.60 8.53
C GLU A 76 -2.40 -19.74 7.49
N ASP A 77 -2.14 -19.44 6.23
CA ASP A 77 -2.23 -20.36 5.09
C ASP A 77 -1.35 -21.60 5.23
N ASN A 78 -0.12 -21.43 5.74
CA ASN A 78 0.88 -22.51 5.85
C ASN A 78 1.20 -22.89 7.30
N TYR A 79 0.87 -22.03 8.27
CA TYR A 79 1.14 -22.26 9.69
C TYR A 79 0.17 -21.44 10.56
N PRO A 80 -0.20 -21.92 11.75
CA PRO A 80 -1.03 -21.14 12.68
C PRO A 80 -0.23 -19.99 13.30
N ALA A 81 -0.89 -18.89 13.67
CA ALA A 81 -0.25 -17.74 14.30
C ALA A 81 0.49 -18.09 15.60
N SER A 82 0.12 -19.18 16.26
CA SER A 82 0.80 -19.72 17.45
C SER A 82 2.26 -20.15 17.20
N LYS A 83 2.65 -20.40 15.95
CA LYS A 83 4.04 -20.73 15.56
C LYS A 83 4.96 -19.52 15.48
N ILE A 84 4.40 -18.31 15.52
CA ILE A 84 5.16 -17.06 15.35
C ILE A 84 5.71 -16.64 16.71
N GLY A 85 7.03 -16.51 16.79
CA GLY A 85 7.72 -16.04 17.99
C GLY A 85 7.40 -14.58 18.31
N LYS A 86 7.77 -14.15 19.51
CA LYS A 86 7.80 -12.72 19.85
C LYS A 86 8.93 -12.05 19.08
N LEU A 87 8.62 -11.00 18.34
CA LEU A 87 9.60 -10.17 17.63
C LEU A 87 9.61 -8.76 18.25
N SER A 88 10.79 -8.15 18.28
CA SER A 88 11.00 -6.77 18.73
C SER A 88 11.18 -5.80 17.57
N ASP A 89 11.00 -6.26 16.33
CA ASP A 89 11.11 -5.42 15.14
C ASP A 89 10.00 -4.37 15.12
N LEU A 90 10.32 -3.17 14.62
CA LEU A 90 9.40 -2.04 14.55
C LEU A 90 8.17 -2.32 13.68
N VAL A 91 8.41 -2.86 12.49
CA VAL A 91 7.38 -3.26 11.53
C VAL A 91 7.43 -4.77 11.39
N GLN A 92 6.28 -5.42 11.54
CA GLN A 92 6.19 -6.87 11.57
C GLN A 92 5.23 -7.34 10.47
N ILE A 93 5.81 -7.72 9.33
CA ILE A 93 5.09 -8.36 8.24
C ILE A 93 5.73 -9.73 8.03
N ILE A 94 5.07 -10.77 8.50
CA ILE A 94 5.64 -12.12 8.55
C ILE A 94 5.43 -12.80 7.20
N ASP A 95 6.48 -13.46 6.72
CA ASP A 95 6.43 -14.25 5.50
C ASP A 95 5.41 -15.39 5.63
N PRO A 96 4.41 -15.50 4.73
CA PRO A 96 3.36 -16.52 4.81
C PRO A 96 3.89 -17.96 4.72
N VAL A 97 5.13 -18.17 4.29
CA VAL A 97 5.76 -19.50 4.18
C VAL A 97 6.70 -19.78 5.35
N ASN A 98 7.34 -18.75 5.91
CA ASN A 98 8.34 -18.91 6.98
C ASN A 98 8.01 -18.05 8.22
N PRO A 99 7.53 -18.65 9.33
CA PRO A 99 7.05 -17.92 10.51
C PRO A 99 8.13 -17.15 11.28
N VAL A 100 9.41 -17.39 11.01
CA VAL A 100 10.52 -16.64 11.64
C VAL A 100 11.06 -15.52 10.74
N ASN A 101 10.64 -15.46 9.48
CA ASN A 101 11.11 -14.47 8.52
C ASN A 101 10.20 -13.24 8.53
N ASN A 102 10.64 -12.16 9.20
CA ASN A 102 10.03 -10.86 9.05
C ASN A 102 10.55 -10.17 7.76
N VAL A 103 9.63 -9.92 6.83
CA VAL A 103 9.90 -9.27 5.54
C VAL A 103 10.29 -7.80 5.73
N ALA A 104 9.80 -7.18 6.80
CA ALA A 104 9.99 -5.76 7.11
C ALA A 104 11.12 -5.49 8.13
N ARG A 105 11.93 -6.50 8.48
CA ARG A 105 12.94 -6.41 9.55
C ARG A 105 13.96 -5.25 9.44
N LEU A 106 14.19 -4.75 8.22
CA LEU A 106 15.17 -3.69 7.94
C LEU A 106 14.57 -2.28 7.90
N TYR A 107 13.28 -2.14 8.22
CA TYR A 107 12.60 -0.85 8.17
C TYR A 107 12.84 -0.09 9.47
N THR A 108 13.32 1.14 9.32
CA THR A 108 13.55 2.07 10.43
C THR A 108 12.35 2.98 10.63
N GLN A 109 12.31 3.70 11.77
CA GLN A 109 11.29 4.72 12.02
C GLN A 109 11.23 5.74 10.88
N SER A 110 12.38 6.23 10.41
CA SER A 110 12.42 7.18 9.29
C SER A 110 11.86 6.62 7.98
N ASN A 111 11.99 5.31 7.72
CA ASN A 111 11.34 4.70 6.56
C ASN A 111 9.83 4.67 6.74
N VAL A 112 9.36 4.38 7.96
CA VAL A 112 7.93 4.33 8.27
C VAL A 112 7.30 5.71 8.17
N ASP A 113 7.92 6.73 8.77
CA ASP A 113 7.46 8.11 8.71
C ASP A 113 7.29 8.57 7.25
N ALA A 114 8.31 8.30 6.40
CA ALA A 114 8.24 8.63 4.98
C ALA A 114 7.11 7.91 4.24
N ILE A 115 6.77 6.68 4.64
CA ILE A 115 5.63 5.93 4.06
C ILE A 115 4.31 6.52 4.52
N ILE A 116 4.17 6.83 5.80
CA ILE A 116 2.96 7.39 6.39
C ILE A 116 2.66 8.76 5.78
N ASP A 117 3.65 9.65 5.73
CA ASP A 117 3.51 10.98 5.12
C ASP A 117 3.07 10.86 3.65
N ALA A 118 3.67 9.93 2.91
CA ALA A 118 3.32 9.71 1.51
C ALA A 118 1.92 9.11 1.33
N ALA A 119 1.50 8.24 2.25
CA ALA A 119 0.18 7.64 2.24
C ALA A 119 -0.90 8.67 2.60
N MET A 120 -0.63 9.57 3.56
CA MET A 120 -1.51 10.69 3.89
C MET A 120 -1.74 11.59 2.68
N ASP A 121 -0.67 12.04 2.03
CA ASP A 121 -0.79 12.91 0.85
C ASP A 121 -1.54 12.23 -0.30
N ALA A 122 -1.35 10.92 -0.47
CA ALA A 122 -2.07 10.15 -1.48
C ALA A 122 -3.55 9.98 -1.16
N GLY A 123 -3.90 9.71 0.11
CA GLY A 123 -5.29 9.61 0.58
C GLY A 123 -6.03 10.94 0.43
N ASP A 124 -5.41 12.04 0.86
CA ASP A 124 -5.99 13.38 0.71
C ASP A 124 -6.21 13.75 -0.76
N ALA A 125 -5.30 13.35 -1.64
CA ALA A 125 -5.45 13.56 -3.08
C ALA A 125 -6.62 12.75 -3.67
N ILE A 126 -6.82 11.50 -3.24
CA ILE A 126 -7.93 10.66 -3.71
C ILE A 126 -9.27 11.22 -3.23
N ASP A 127 -9.37 11.60 -1.95
CA ASP A 127 -10.58 12.22 -1.42
C ASP A 127 -10.89 13.54 -2.13
N ALA A 128 -9.88 14.39 -2.36
CA ALA A 128 -10.05 15.63 -3.11
C ALA A 128 -10.46 15.39 -4.56
N ALA A 129 -9.96 14.31 -5.21
CA ALA A 129 -10.35 13.92 -6.55
C ALA A 129 -11.83 13.52 -6.63
N PHE A 130 -12.35 12.86 -5.59
CA PHE A 130 -13.74 12.41 -5.50
C PHE A 130 -14.72 13.58 -5.41
N TYR A 131 -14.37 14.62 -4.65
CA TYR A 131 -15.21 15.82 -4.48
C TYR A 131 -14.89 16.95 -5.46
N ALA A 132 -13.97 16.75 -6.40
CA ALA A 132 -13.54 17.78 -7.33
C ALA A 132 -14.70 18.22 -8.26
N PRO A 133 -14.99 19.53 -8.40
CA PRO A 133 -16.12 20.02 -9.19
C PRO A 133 -15.90 19.92 -10.71
N THR A 134 -14.67 19.61 -11.16
CA THR A 134 -14.34 19.54 -12.59
C THR A 134 -13.42 18.37 -12.89
N LYS A 135 -13.58 17.77 -14.08
CA LYS A 135 -12.71 16.68 -14.56
C LYS A 135 -11.22 17.07 -14.58
N GLN A 136 -10.92 18.32 -14.94
CA GLN A 136 -9.54 18.82 -14.96
C GLN A 136 -8.92 18.78 -13.56
N LEU A 137 -9.67 19.19 -12.54
CA LEU A 137 -9.20 19.18 -11.15
C LEU A 137 -9.06 17.75 -10.62
N THR A 138 -10.00 16.85 -10.95
CA THR A 138 -9.89 15.41 -10.67
C THR A 138 -8.59 14.82 -11.22
N ILE A 139 -8.26 15.11 -12.49
CA ILE A 139 -7.00 14.65 -13.11
C ILE A 139 -5.79 15.21 -12.36
N THR A 140 -5.80 16.49 -12.00
CA THR A 140 -4.70 17.12 -11.25
C THR A 140 -4.47 16.46 -9.89
N TYR A 141 -5.52 16.05 -9.18
CA TYR A 141 -5.37 15.32 -7.93
C TYR A 141 -4.81 13.91 -8.15
N TRP A 142 -5.31 13.16 -9.13
CA TRP A 142 -4.76 11.85 -9.46
C TRP A 142 -3.31 11.89 -9.95
N GLN A 143 -2.89 12.98 -10.60
CA GLN A 143 -1.49 13.21 -10.97
C GLN A 143 -0.56 13.35 -9.76
N LYS A 144 -1.07 13.68 -8.56
CA LYS A 144 -0.24 13.65 -7.34
C LYS A 144 0.07 12.22 -6.89
N VAL A 145 -0.81 11.27 -7.21
CA VAL A 145 -0.68 9.85 -6.84
C VAL A 145 0.10 9.06 -7.91
N PHE A 146 -0.10 9.39 -9.20
CA PHE A 146 0.49 8.67 -10.34
C PHE A 146 1.43 9.49 -11.22
N GLY A 147 1.77 10.70 -10.80
CA GLY A 147 2.60 11.60 -11.59
C GLY A 147 1.91 12.15 -12.83
N SER A 148 2.64 13.00 -13.54
CA SER A 148 2.17 13.75 -14.72
C SER A 148 1.73 12.90 -15.92
N SER A 149 2.07 11.60 -15.91
CA SER A 149 1.66 10.65 -16.95
C SER A 149 0.17 10.29 -16.89
N PHE A 150 -0.51 10.55 -15.76
CA PHE A 150 -1.95 10.33 -15.63
C PHE A 150 -2.74 11.43 -16.34
N GLN A 151 -3.62 11.04 -17.28
CA GLN A 151 -4.41 11.96 -18.11
C GLN A 151 -5.94 11.74 -18.03
N GLY A 152 -6.39 10.85 -17.14
CA GLY A 152 -7.80 10.54 -16.90
C GLY A 152 -8.36 9.39 -17.72
#